data_AF-A0A8T3PMX1-F1
#
_entry.id   AF-A0A8T3PMX1-F1
#
_cell.length_a   1.000
_cell.length_b   1.000
_cell.length_c   1.000
_cell.angle_alpha   90.00
_cell.angle_beta   90.00
_cell.angle_gamma   90.00
#
_symmetry.space_group_name_H-M   'P 1'
#
loop_
_entity.id
_entity.type
_entity.pdbx_description
1 polymer ?
#
loop_
_entity_poly.entity_id
_entity_poly.type
_entity_poly.pdbx_seq_one_letter_code
_entity_poly.pdbx_strand_id
1 'polypeptide(L)'
;MEIQTCRSFAPSLSRLLTVSALSLLLGQTDALAYTVKTTFPRLGGTKYGAPHAYSDPSAQAQLAKLDYVLIDFFPNWGSVTKMRDTVKAIKAKNPNIVIVDYVIQETIHNTYAGLKPFRDKLDAEHWWLYQNGGGGTKVGPDGAVSTTNFTSSAPKDANGERWNTWFAKYVYNSVWSKVPELDGTFTDNVFWKPRVNGDWNGTAHRIARRIRRSIPRSARA
;
A
#
# COMPACT_ATOMS: atom_id res chain seq x y z
N MET A 1 -77.93 24.26 57.97
CA MET A 1 -77.32 22.93 58.16
C MET A 1 -77.06 22.38 56.77
N GLU A 2 -75.76 22.29 56.48
CA GLU A 2 -75.04 21.72 55.34
C GLU A 2 -75.56 20.33 54.91
N ILE A 3 -75.30 19.75 53.71
CA ILE A 3 -74.59 20.10 52.47
C ILE A 3 -75.08 19.07 51.43
N GLN A 4 -75.28 19.49 50.18
CA GLN A 4 -75.49 18.62 49.02
C GLN A 4 -74.22 17.80 48.71
N THR A 5 -74.34 16.49 48.59
CA THR A 5 -73.25 15.63 48.09
C THR A 5 -73.18 15.68 46.57
N CYS A 6 -72.12 16.33 46.11
CA CYS A 6 -71.65 16.39 44.74
C CYS A 6 -71.03 15.04 44.33
N ARG A 7 -71.34 14.53 43.13
CA ARG A 7 -70.52 13.50 42.45
C ARG A 7 -69.77 14.20 41.31
N SER A 8 -68.45 14.27 41.46
CA SER A 8 -67.50 14.94 40.56
C SER A 8 -66.85 13.98 39.55
N PHE A 9 -66.71 14.49 38.31
CA PHE A 9 -65.59 14.42 37.36
C PHE A 9 -64.38 13.49 37.66
N ALA A 10 -63.96 12.69 36.66
CA ALA A 10 -62.89 13.03 35.69
C ALA A 10 -62.40 11.78 34.91
N PRO A 11 -62.06 11.89 33.60
CA PRO A 11 -61.35 10.85 32.85
C PRO A 11 -59.84 10.87 33.15
N SER A 12 -59.25 9.67 33.15
CA SER A 12 -57.89 9.38 33.59
C SER A 12 -56.80 10.02 32.71
N LEU A 13 -55.92 10.79 33.35
CA LEU A 13 -54.56 11.07 32.88
C LEU A 13 -53.79 9.76 32.74
N SER A 14 -53.27 9.48 31.55
CA SER A 14 -52.08 8.64 31.38
C SER A 14 -51.24 9.14 30.22
N ARG A 15 -50.36 10.06 30.58
CA ARG A 15 -48.99 10.24 30.08
C ARG A 15 -48.80 10.68 28.62
N LEU A 16 -48.66 12.00 28.51
CA LEU A 16 -47.71 12.66 27.62
C LEU A 16 -46.39 11.89 27.51
N LEU A 17 -45.90 11.71 26.28
CA LEU A 17 -44.51 11.90 25.85
C LEU A 17 -44.36 11.42 24.40
N THR A 18 -44.38 12.35 23.44
CA THR A 18 -43.72 12.15 22.14
C THR A 18 -43.28 13.52 21.64
N VAL A 19 -42.19 13.99 22.25
CA VAL A 19 -41.44 15.16 21.82
C VAL A 19 -40.48 14.74 20.70
N SER A 20 -40.56 15.46 19.60
CA SER A 20 -39.50 15.83 18.65
C SER A 20 -38.32 14.89 18.42
N ALA A 21 -38.23 14.33 17.22
CA ALA A 21 -36.95 14.05 16.55
C ALA A 21 -37.14 13.93 15.02
N LEU A 22 -37.68 14.99 14.38
CA LEU A 22 -37.61 15.14 12.93
C LEU A 22 -36.50 16.15 12.58
N SER A 23 -35.25 15.75 12.84
CA SER A 23 -34.04 16.43 12.35
C SER A 23 -32.94 15.39 12.13
N LEU A 24 -33.19 14.42 11.25
CA LEU A 24 -32.15 13.54 10.73
C LEU A 24 -31.74 14.06 9.33
N LEU A 25 -30.43 14.14 9.12
CA LEU A 25 -29.73 14.33 7.84
C LEU A 25 -29.63 15.75 7.27
N LEU A 26 -28.93 16.63 7.99
CA LEU A 26 -27.98 17.55 7.36
C LEU A 26 -26.62 17.38 8.03
N GLY A 27 -26.13 16.14 8.08
CA GLY A 27 -24.69 15.93 8.16
C GLY A 27 -24.14 16.34 6.80
N GLN A 28 -23.52 17.52 6.74
CA GLN A 28 -22.81 17.99 5.56
C GLN A 28 -21.92 16.87 5.05
N THR A 29 -22.29 16.28 3.93
CA THR A 29 -21.32 15.64 3.05
C THR A 29 -20.47 16.77 2.47
N ASP A 30 -19.54 17.29 3.26
CA ASP A 30 -18.28 17.74 2.70
C ASP A 30 -17.52 16.47 2.27
N ALA A 31 -18.07 15.78 1.27
CA ALA A 31 -17.20 15.09 0.35
C ALA A 31 -16.39 16.24 -0.26
N LEU A 32 -15.21 16.50 0.30
CA LEU A 32 -14.22 17.35 -0.34
C LEU A 32 -13.98 16.70 -1.70
N ALA A 33 -14.70 17.20 -2.70
CA ALA A 33 -14.60 16.72 -4.06
C ALA A 33 -13.18 17.06 -4.48
N TYR A 34 -12.32 16.05 -4.40
CA TYR A 34 -10.93 16.11 -4.80
C TYR A 34 -10.90 16.62 -6.25
N THR A 35 -10.55 17.88 -6.43
CA THR A 35 -10.57 18.51 -7.73
C THR A 35 -9.14 18.66 -8.17
N VAL A 36 -8.61 17.64 -8.85
CA VAL A 36 -7.30 17.74 -9.51
C VAL A 36 -7.37 18.92 -10.46
N LYS A 37 -6.37 19.82 -10.39
CA LYS A 37 -6.21 20.91 -11.34
C LYS A 37 -6.39 20.39 -12.77
N THR A 38 -7.44 20.80 -13.49
CA THR A 38 -7.72 20.30 -14.84
C THR A 38 -6.97 21.06 -15.94
N THR A 39 -6.31 22.16 -15.59
CA THR A 39 -5.58 23.04 -16.51
C THR A 39 -4.08 22.79 -16.45
N PHE A 40 -3.41 22.90 -17.61
CA PHE A 40 -1.96 22.74 -17.74
C PHE A 40 -1.24 24.10 -17.68
N PRO A 41 0.04 24.14 -17.24
CA PRO A 41 0.84 23.01 -16.78
C PRO A 41 0.48 22.55 -15.35
N ARG A 42 0.63 21.25 -15.07
CA ARG A 42 0.60 20.68 -13.71
C ARG A 42 2.02 20.57 -13.16
N LEU A 43 2.21 20.90 -11.89
CA LEU A 43 3.50 20.82 -11.21
C LEU A 43 3.63 19.52 -10.44
N GLY A 44 4.54 18.66 -10.89
CA GLY A 44 4.92 17.43 -10.20
C GLY A 44 6.24 17.56 -9.45
N GLY A 45 6.40 16.80 -8.37
CA GLY A 45 7.67 16.70 -7.65
C GLY A 45 7.90 15.35 -7.02
N THR A 46 9.10 15.14 -6.52
CA THR A 46 9.55 13.86 -5.96
C THR A 46 10.25 14.08 -4.64
N LYS A 47 9.91 13.24 -3.65
CA LYS A 47 10.58 13.22 -2.35
C LYS A 47 10.80 11.77 -1.90
N TYR A 48 11.61 11.04 -2.65
CA TYR A 48 12.04 9.67 -2.35
C TYR A 48 13.53 9.53 -2.02
N GLY A 49 14.28 10.65 -2.01
CA GLY A 49 15.71 10.67 -1.68
C GLY A 49 16.03 11.27 -0.30
N ALA A 50 17.27 11.12 0.14
CA ALA A 50 17.80 11.79 1.32
C ALA A 50 17.87 13.33 1.12
N PRO A 51 17.81 14.15 2.20
CA PRO A 51 17.50 13.76 3.57
C PRO A 51 16.01 13.46 3.75
N HIS A 52 15.73 12.48 4.59
CA HIS A 52 14.40 11.94 4.81
C HIS A 52 13.59 12.72 5.86
N ALA A 53 13.54 14.05 5.74
CA ALA A 53 12.96 14.98 6.71
C ALA A 53 11.49 15.34 6.41
N TYR A 54 10.58 14.37 6.48
CA TYR A 54 9.18 14.52 6.04
C TYR A 54 8.26 15.15 7.08
N SER A 55 8.66 15.11 8.35
CA SER A 55 7.98 15.83 9.42
C SER A 55 8.38 17.31 9.48
N ASP A 56 9.33 17.75 8.65
CA ASP A 56 9.73 19.16 8.57
C ASP A 56 8.57 19.99 7.99
N PRO A 57 8.00 20.93 8.75
CA PRO A 57 6.90 21.77 8.28
C PRO A 57 7.26 22.59 7.05
N SER A 58 8.55 22.96 6.89
CA SER A 58 9.01 23.70 5.72
C SER A 58 8.99 22.83 4.47
N ALA A 59 9.43 21.56 4.57
CA ALA A 59 9.36 20.60 3.48
C ALA A 59 7.90 20.33 3.09
N GLN A 60 7.01 20.13 4.07
CA GLN A 60 5.58 19.96 3.84
C GLN A 60 4.96 21.17 3.13
N ALA A 61 5.35 22.40 3.51
CA ALA A 61 4.89 23.61 2.85
C ALA A 61 5.39 23.75 1.41
N GLN A 62 6.60 23.27 1.09
CA GLN A 62 7.07 23.24 -0.30
C GLN A 62 6.32 22.19 -1.12
N LEU A 63 6.12 20.99 -0.59
CA LEU A 63 5.39 19.93 -1.28
C LEU A 63 3.93 20.31 -1.54
N ALA A 64 3.28 21.02 -0.62
CA ALA A 64 1.90 21.47 -0.79
C ALA A 64 1.69 22.45 -1.96
N LYS A 65 2.74 23.06 -2.52
CA LYS A 65 2.65 23.92 -3.70
C LYS A 65 2.47 23.15 -5.01
N LEU A 66 2.63 21.82 -4.99
CA LEU A 66 2.58 20.95 -6.16
C LEU A 66 1.16 20.45 -6.41
N ASP A 67 0.90 20.02 -7.65
CA ASP A 67 -0.32 19.30 -8.03
C ASP A 67 -0.17 17.79 -7.78
N TYR A 68 1.05 17.26 -7.83
CA TYR A 68 1.37 15.84 -7.69
C TYR A 68 2.73 15.63 -6.99
N VAL A 69 2.83 14.66 -6.08
CA VAL A 69 4.10 14.28 -5.45
C VAL A 69 4.26 12.77 -5.30
N LEU A 70 5.45 12.27 -5.67
CA LEU A 70 5.95 10.92 -5.36
C LEU A 70 6.67 10.92 -4.00
N ILE A 71 6.27 10.08 -3.05
CA ILE A 71 6.90 9.97 -1.73
C ILE A 71 7.25 8.50 -1.45
N ASP A 72 8.50 8.20 -1.11
CA ASP A 72 8.93 6.83 -0.75
C ASP A 72 8.60 6.49 0.70
N PHE A 73 8.41 5.21 1.03
CA PHE A 73 8.17 4.71 2.38
C PHE A 73 9.13 3.57 2.70
N PHE A 74 10.42 3.90 2.71
CA PHE A 74 11.47 2.93 2.97
C PHE A 74 11.38 2.35 4.41
N PRO A 75 11.65 1.06 4.64
CA PRO A 75 11.50 0.44 5.98
C PRO A 75 12.32 1.09 7.11
N ASN A 76 13.37 1.85 6.80
CA ASN A 76 14.21 2.55 7.78
C ASN A 76 13.83 4.03 7.99
N TRP A 77 12.72 4.47 7.44
CA TRP A 77 12.35 5.88 7.30
C TRP A 77 11.52 6.45 8.46
N GLY A 78 11.18 5.60 9.42
CA GLY A 78 10.34 5.95 10.57
C GLY A 78 9.14 5.01 10.67
N SER A 79 8.06 5.51 11.26
CA SER A 79 6.80 4.76 11.39
C SER A 79 5.79 5.23 10.36
N VAL A 80 4.90 4.32 9.97
CA VAL A 80 3.72 4.62 9.15
C VAL A 80 2.85 5.74 9.75
N THR A 81 2.88 5.91 11.07
CA THR A 81 2.22 7.03 11.76
C THR A 81 2.79 8.38 11.32
N LYS A 82 4.13 8.54 11.35
CA LYS A 82 4.78 9.80 10.93
C LYS A 82 4.45 10.14 9.48
N MET A 83 4.41 9.12 8.64
CA MET A 83 4.01 9.23 7.26
C MET A 83 2.56 9.72 7.11
N ARG A 84 1.63 9.12 7.85
CA ARG A 84 0.23 9.58 7.84
C ARG A 84 0.12 11.04 8.27
N ASP A 85 0.86 11.42 9.31
CA ASP A 85 0.88 12.79 9.81
C ASP A 85 1.43 13.76 8.76
N THR A 86 2.51 13.38 8.05
CA THR A 86 3.03 14.15 6.91
C THR A 86 1.98 14.32 5.80
N VAL A 87 1.35 13.23 5.36
CA VAL A 87 0.34 13.27 4.29
C VAL A 87 -0.82 14.19 4.68
N LYS A 88 -1.33 14.06 5.91
CA LYS A 88 -2.36 14.95 6.45
C LYS A 88 -1.91 16.40 6.49
N ALA A 89 -0.69 16.68 6.95
CA ALA A 89 -0.18 18.04 7.06
C ALA A 89 0.00 18.73 5.69
N ILE A 90 0.38 17.97 4.66
CA ILE A 90 0.44 18.48 3.28
C ILE A 90 -0.97 18.72 2.74
N LYS A 91 -1.89 17.76 2.88
CA LYS A 91 -3.28 17.90 2.41
C LYS A 91 -4.06 19.00 3.11
N ALA A 92 -3.74 19.29 4.37
CA ALA A 92 -4.31 20.44 5.09
C ALA A 92 -3.92 21.79 4.47
N LYS A 93 -2.80 21.86 3.73
CA LYS A 93 -2.34 23.06 3.02
C LYS A 93 -2.82 23.08 1.57
N ASN A 94 -2.91 21.92 0.94
CA ASN A 94 -3.43 21.75 -0.41
C ASN A 94 -4.30 20.48 -0.47
N PRO A 95 -5.63 20.60 -0.33
CA PRO A 95 -6.51 19.43 -0.36
C PRO A 95 -6.64 18.80 -1.75
N ASN A 96 -6.16 19.47 -2.81
CA ASN A 96 -6.26 19.03 -4.20
C ASN A 96 -4.97 18.37 -4.73
N ILE A 97 -3.91 18.28 -3.91
CA ILE A 97 -2.67 17.58 -4.29
C ILE A 97 -2.90 16.06 -4.41
N VAL A 98 -2.36 15.44 -5.46
CA VAL A 98 -2.18 13.98 -5.52
C VAL A 98 -0.90 13.60 -4.77
N ILE A 99 -0.98 12.73 -3.78
CA ILE A 99 0.17 12.15 -3.09
C ILE A 99 0.17 10.65 -3.32
N VAL A 100 1.21 10.12 -3.96
CA VAL A 100 1.35 8.68 -4.17
C VAL A 100 2.59 8.12 -3.49
N ASP A 101 2.50 6.86 -3.06
CA ASP A 101 3.67 6.12 -2.62
C ASP A 101 4.59 5.77 -3.80
N TYR A 102 5.89 5.78 -3.56
CA TYR A 102 6.90 5.29 -4.49
C TYR A 102 7.39 3.93 -3.99
N VAL A 103 7.36 2.91 -4.84
CA VAL A 103 7.83 1.56 -4.53
C VAL A 103 8.62 0.97 -5.69
N ILE A 104 9.57 0.09 -5.37
CA ILE A 104 10.31 -0.69 -6.36
C ILE A 104 10.05 -2.17 -6.07
N GLN A 105 9.34 -2.84 -6.98
CA GLN A 105 9.14 -4.30 -6.90
C GLN A 105 10.20 -5.09 -7.69
N GLU A 106 10.80 -4.47 -8.71
CA GLU A 106 11.67 -5.17 -9.67
C GLU A 106 13.03 -5.52 -9.07
N THR A 107 13.60 -4.66 -8.24
CA THR A 107 14.92 -4.88 -7.61
C THR A 107 14.89 -4.63 -6.12
N ILE A 108 15.76 -5.34 -5.41
CA ILE A 108 16.01 -5.12 -3.98
C ILE A 108 17.51 -4.89 -3.76
N HIS A 109 17.86 -3.88 -2.96
CA HIS A 109 19.25 -3.61 -2.58
C HIS A 109 19.81 -4.76 -1.75
N ASN A 110 21.01 -5.22 -2.12
CA ASN A 110 21.63 -6.42 -1.55
C ASN A 110 22.02 -6.22 -0.07
N THR A 111 22.36 -4.98 0.32
CA THR A 111 22.96 -4.71 1.64
C THR A 111 22.13 -3.80 2.56
N TYR A 112 21.05 -3.15 2.11
CA TYR A 112 20.30 -2.25 2.98
C TYR A 112 19.59 -3.02 4.09
N ALA A 113 19.85 -2.65 5.35
CA ALA A 113 19.36 -3.39 6.51
C ALA A 113 17.82 -3.48 6.57
N GLY A 114 17.12 -2.39 6.25
CA GLY A 114 15.65 -2.34 6.23
C GLY A 114 15.01 -3.25 5.19
N LEU A 115 15.76 -3.68 4.17
CA LEU A 115 15.29 -4.61 3.15
C LEU A 115 15.58 -6.08 3.48
N LYS A 116 16.23 -6.38 4.62
CA LYS A 116 16.53 -7.76 5.00
C LYS A 116 15.28 -8.66 5.03
N PRO A 117 14.13 -8.26 5.59
CA PRO A 117 12.93 -9.12 5.60
C PRO A 117 12.45 -9.49 4.20
N PHE A 118 12.57 -8.57 3.23
CA PHE A 118 12.22 -8.85 1.83
C PHE A 118 13.22 -9.82 1.22
N ARG A 119 14.52 -9.65 1.47
CA ARG A 119 15.54 -10.57 0.98
C ARG A 119 15.34 -11.98 1.53
N ASP A 120 15.09 -12.10 2.83
CA ASP A 120 14.84 -13.39 3.49
C ASP A 120 13.61 -14.09 2.88
N LYS A 121 12.51 -13.35 2.63
CA LYS A 121 11.32 -13.91 1.97
C LYS A 121 11.59 -14.30 0.52
N LEU A 122 12.30 -13.48 -0.25
CA LEU A 122 12.67 -13.77 -1.63
C LEU A 122 13.59 -14.99 -1.75
N ASP A 123 14.52 -15.15 -0.80
CA ASP A 123 15.41 -16.31 -0.71
C ASP A 123 14.63 -17.58 -0.36
N ALA A 124 13.77 -17.53 0.65
CA ALA A 124 12.98 -18.68 1.09
C ALA A 124 12.04 -19.22 0.00
N GLU A 125 11.44 -18.32 -0.80
CA GLU A 125 10.47 -18.70 -1.82
C GLU A 125 11.07 -18.83 -3.23
N HIS A 126 12.38 -18.67 -3.39
CA HIS A 126 13.06 -18.69 -4.69
C HIS A 126 12.47 -17.70 -5.70
N TRP A 127 12.23 -16.48 -5.24
CA TRP A 127 11.60 -15.40 -6.03
C TRP A 127 12.59 -14.39 -6.61
N TRP A 128 13.89 -14.64 -6.50
CA TRP A 128 14.87 -13.90 -7.29
C TRP A 128 14.82 -14.29 -8.75
N LEU A 129 15.27 -13.38 -9.62
CA LEU A 129 15.65 -13.75 -10.96
C LEU A 129 17.04 -14.36 -10.93
N TYR A 130 17.18 -15.55 -11.49
CA TYR A 130 18.46 -16.24 -11.63
C TYR A 130 18.85 -16.31 -13.10
N GLN A 131 20.16 -16.44 -13.35
CA GLN A 131 20.67 -16.61 -14.71
C GLN A 131 20.09 -17.87 -15.37
N ASN A 132 19.97 -18.96 -14.59
CA ASN A 132 19.42 -20.23 -15.05
C ASN A 132 18.49 -20.85 -13.98
N GLY A 133 17.18 -20.91 -14.24
CA GLY A 133 16.22 -21.60 -13.37
C GLY A 133 15.84 -20.84 -12.10
N GLY A 134 15.54 -21.60 -11.04
CA GLY A 134 15.02 -21.09 -9.75
C GLY A 134 16.07 -21.07 -8.63
N GLY A 135 17.37 -20.99 -8.96
CA GLY A 135 18.45 -20.99 -7.98
C GLY A 135 19.81 -20.63 -8.58
N GLY A 136 20.82 -20.44 -7.73
CA GLY A 136 22.19 -20.10 -8.13
C GLY A 136 22.45 -18.58 -8.13
N THR A 137 23.17 -18.10 -9.15
CA THR A 137 23.57 -16.69 -9.26
C THR A 137 22.35 -15.81 -9.56
N LYS A 138 22.01 -14.95 -8.60
CA LYS A 138 21.03 -13.87 -8.77
C LYS A 138 21.56 -12.91 -9.82
N VAL A 139 20.67 -12.39 -10.67
CA VAL A 139 21.04 -11.34 -11.63
C VAL A 139 20.57 -9.99 -11.13
N GLY A 140 21.28 -8.93 -11.50
CA GLY A 140 20.96 -7.56 -11.16
C GLY A 140 21.60 -6.60 -12.17
N PRO A 141 21.05 -5.39 -12.34
CA PRO A 141 21.58 -4.42 -13.29
C PRO A 141 22.95 -3.85 -12.90
N ASP A 142 23.23 -3.84 -11.61
CA ASP A 142 24.50 -3.45 -11.01
C ASP A 142 24.73 -4.33 -9.76
N GLY A 143 25.97 -4.44 -9.29
CA GLY A 143 26.27 -5.31 -8.14
C GLY A 143 25.60 -4.92 -6.82
N ALA A 144 24.95 -3.75 -6.75
CA ALA A 144 24.32 -3.25 -5.53
C ALA A 144 22.90 -3.78 -5.33
N VAL A 145 22.19 -4.12 -6.42
CA VAL A 145 20.82 -4.64 -6.39
C VAL A 145 20.70 -6.02 -7.05
N SER A 146 19.71 -6.80 -6.64
CA SER A 146 19.30 -8.04 -7.34
C SER A 146 17.88 -7.89 -7.88
N THR A 147 17.66 -8.36 -9.10
CA THR A 147 16.35 -8.39 -9.75
C THR A 147 15.50 -9.54 -9.20
N THR A 148 14.23 -9.25 -8.93
CA THR A 148 13.21 -10.22 -8.53
C THR A 148 12.54 -10.82 -9.75
N ASN A 149 12.01 -12.04 -9.62
CA ASN A 149 11.09 -12.59 -10.62
C ASN A 149 9.67 -12.15 -10.27
N PHE A 150 9.30 -10.93 -10.66
CA PHE A 150 7.96 -10.36 -10.48
C PHE A 150 6.94 -10.85 -11.52
N THR A 151 7.26 -11.88 -12.30
CA THR A 151 6.34 -12.46 -13.29
C THR A 151 5.44 -13.53 -12.67
N SER A 152 4.39 -13.90 -13.40
CA SER A 152 3.52 -15.03 -13.04
C SER A 152 4.20 -16.42 -13.14
N SER A 153 5.47 -16.47 -13.55
CA SER A 153 6.25 -17.71 -13.67
C SER A 153 7.05 -18.08 -12.42
N ALA A 154 7.33 -17.13 -11.52
CA ALA A 154 8.00 -17.40 -10.25
C ALA A 154 7.25 -18.47 -9.45
N PRO A 155 7.86 -19.38 -8.68
CA PRO A 155 7.14 -20.40 -7.91
C PRO A 155 6.09 -19.79 -6.96
N LYS A 156 5.06 -20.56 -6.60
CA LYS A 156 4.11 -20.12 -5.55
C LYS A 156 4.66 -20.49 -4.18
N ASP A 157 4.46 -19.65 -3.19
CA ASP A 157 4.67 -20.01 -1.79
C ASP A 157 3.54 -20.92 -1.26
N ALA A 158 3.62 -21.27 0.02
CA ALA A 158 2.63 -22.11 0.69
C ALA A 158 1.20 -21.50 0.71
N ASN A 159 1.07 -20.17 0.60
CA ASN A 159 -0.21 -19.47 0.53
C ASN A 159 -0.72 -19.32 -0.91
N GLY A 160 0.02 -19.86 -1.89
CA GLY A 160 -0.31 -19.73 -3.30
C GLY A 160 0.07 -18.36 -3.89
N GLU A 161 0.78 -17.52 -3.14
CA GLU A 161 1.24 -16.20 -3.56
C GLU A 161 2.54 -16.32 -4.37
N ARG A 162 2.81 -15.31 -5.19
CA ARG A 162 4.11 -15.09 -5.84
C ARG A 162 4.63 -13.73 -5.39
N TRP A 163 5.88 -13.38 -5.72
CA TRP A 163 6.45 -12.08 -5.36
C TRP A 163 5.55 -10.90 -5.72
N ASN A 164 5.01 -10.86 -6.94
CA ASN A 164 4.16 -9.75 -7.37
C ASN A 164 2.87 -9.62 -6.55
N THR A 165 2.23 -10.71 -6.15
CA THR A 165 1.02 -10.67 -5.31
C THR A 165 1.35 -10.44 -3.84
N TRP A 166 2.42 -11.06 -3.35
CA TRP A 166 2.88 -10.91 -1.97
C TRP A 166 3.34 -9.47 -1.71
N PHE A 167 4.11 -8.88 -2.62
CA PHE A 167 4.59 -7.50 -2.51
C PHE A 167 3.44 -6.50 -2.57
N ALA A 168 2.48 -6.67 -3.49
CA ALA A 168 1.29 -5.82 -3.54
C ALA A 168 0.50 -5.87 -2.22
N LYS A 169 0.31 -7.06 -1.66
CA LYS A 169 -0.33 -7.25 -0.35
C LYS A 169 0.48 -6.65 0.80
N TYR A 170 1.81 -6.75 0.74
CA TYR A 170 2.70 -6.10 1.71
C TYR A 170 2.54 -4.58 1.67
N VAL A 171 2.58 -3.96 0.49
CA VAL A 171 2.38 -2.50 0.32
C VAL A 171 1.01 -2.11 0.86
N TYR A 172 -0.04 -2.84 0.51
CA TYR A 172 -1.38 -2.58 1.03
C TYR A 172 -1.44 -2.62 2.58
N ASN A 173 -0.97 -3.70 3.20
CA ASN A 173 -1.05 -3.90 4.64
C ASN A 173 -0.10 -2.99 5.44
N SER A 174 1.00 -2.57 4.82
CA SER A 174 2.04 -1.79 5.49
C SER A 174 1.81 -0.30 5.35
N VAL A 175 1.22 0.13 4.24
CA VAL A 175 1.03 1.54 3.86
C VAL A 175 -0.45 1.87 3.73
N TRP A 176 -1.13 1.38 2.69
CA TRP A 176 -2.47 1.85 2.33
C TRP A 176 -3.53 1.67 3.41
N SER A 177 -3.54 0.50 4.05
CA SER A 177 -4.51 0.22 5.11
C SER A 177 -4.32 1.11 6.34
N LYS A 178 -3.19 1.82 6.44
CA LYS A 178 -2.81 2.67 7.58
C LYS A 178 -2.77 4.15 7.22
N VAL A 179 -2.66 4.49 5.93
CA VAL A 179 -2.59 5.85 5.39
C VAL A 179 -3.65 6.02 4.30
N PRO A 180 -4.94 6.01 4.67
CA PRO A 180 -6.03 6.14 3.70
C PRO A 180 -6.06 7.51 2.99
N GLU A 181 -5.25 8.47 3.45
CA GLU A 181 -5.12 9.79 2.83
C GLU A 181 -4.24 9.81 1.57
N LEU A 182 -3.52 8.73 1.25
CA LEU A 182 -2.79 8.58 -0.03
C LEU A 182 -3.74 8.40 -1.21
N ASP A 183 -3.31 8.83 -2.39
CA ASP A 183 -4.09 8.80 -3.63
C ASP A 183 -3.65 7.71 -4.61
N GLY A 184 -2.50 7.06 -4.37
CA GLY A 184 -1.96 6.10 -5.34
C GLY A 184 -0.64 5.45 -4.95
N THR A 185 -0.22 4.52 -5.81
CA THR A 185 1.09 3.86 -5.78
C THR A 185 1.76 4.04 -7.14
N PHE A 186 3.01 4.44 -7.11
CA PHE A 186 3.90 4.53 -8.26
C PHE A 186 4.95 3.41 -8.16
N THR A 187 4.96 2.53 -9.16
CA THR A 187 5.95 1.44 -9.26
C THR A 187 7.06 1.86 -10.20
N ASP A 188 8.26 2.05 -9.65
CA ASP A 188 9.45 2.30 -10.45
C ASP A 188 10.08 0.98 -10.94
N ASN A 189 11.03 1.10 -11.87
CA ASN A 189 11.68 0.03 -12.60
C ASN A 189 10.73 -0.83 -13.46
N VAL A 190 9.63 -0.25 -13.95
CA VAL A 190 8.77 -0.87 -14.96
C VAL A 190 9.27 -0.45 -16.35
N PHE A 191 9.96 -1.36 -17.04
CA PHE A 191 10.52 -1.12 -18.36
C PHE A 191 9.76 -1.89 -19.44
N TRP A 192 9.75 -1.36 -20.66
CA TRP A 192 9.12 -2.00 -21.83
C TRP A 192 9.75 -3.36 -22.19
N LYS A 193 10.98 -3.61 -21.73
CA LYS A 193 11.69 -4.90 -21.82
C LYS A 193 12.49 -5.17 -20.55
N PRO A 194 12.87 -6.43 -20.28
CA PRO A 194 13.81 -6.75 -19.21
C PRO A 194 15.12 -5.97 -19.31
N ARG A 195 15.61 -5.47 -18.17
CA ARG A 195 16.92 -4.81 -18.05
C ARG A 195 18.10 -5.79 -18.00
N VAL A 196 17.83 -7.00 -17.54
CA VAL A 196 18.82 -8.05 -17.32
C VAL A 196 18.35 -9.34 -17.97
N ASN A 197 19.33 -10.11 -18.45
CA ASN A 197 19.08 -11.47 -18.93
C ASN A 197 18.91 -12.40 -17.72
N GLY A 198 17.92 -13.28 -17.78
CA GLY A 198 17.65 -14.29 -16.76
C GLY A 198 16.50 -15.20 -17.17
N ASP A 199 16.27 -16.28 -16.43
CA ASP A 199 15.16 -17.21 -16.69
C ASP A 199 13.84 -16.66 -16.12
N TRP A 200 13.32 -15.60 -16.75
CA TRP A 200 12.04 -14.98 -16.40
C TRP A 200 10.88 -15.97 -16.40
N ASN A 201 10.94 -16.96 -17.28
CA ASN A 201 9.92 -17.97 -17.44
C ASN A 201 10.06 -19.12 -16.43
N GLY A 202 11.14 -19.22 -15.66
CA GLY A 202 11.38 -20.37 -14.76
C GLY A 202 11.41 -21.71 -15.50
N THR A 203 11.81 -21.70 -16.77
CA THR A 203 11.77 -22.87 -17.66
C THR A 203 12.66 -23.99 -17.14
N ALA A 204 13.87 -23.67 -16.69
CA ALA A 204 14.78 -24.67 -16.15
C ALA A 204 14.27 -25.27 -14.82
N HIS A 205 13.59 -24.47 -13.97
CA HIS A 205 12.94 -24.98 -12.76
C HIS A 205 11.81 -25.96 -13.10
N ARG A 206 10.98 -25.66 -14.09
CA ARG A 206 9.90 -26.56 -14.55
C ARG A 206 10.44 -27.87 -15.10
N ILE A 207 11.51 -27.83 -15.88
CA ILE A 207 12.19 -29.03 -16.42
C ILE A 207 12.73 -29.88 -15.28
N ALA A 208 13.48 -29.29 -14.33
CA ALA A 208 14.02 -30.00 -13.18
C ALA A 208 12.91 -30.66 -12.33
N ARG A 209 11.78 -29.98 -12.12
CA ARG A 209 10.63 -30.55 -11.39
C ARG A 209 9.98 -31.70 -12.15
N ARG A 210 9.89 -31.62 -13.48
CA ARG A 210 9.36 -32.70 -14.33
C ARG A 210 10.26 -33.93 -14.26
N ILE A 211 11.58 -33.76 -14.38
CA ILE A 211 12.56 -34.84 -14.24
C ILE A 211 12.48 -35.47 -12.85
N ARG A 212 12.43 -34.67 -11.78
CA ARG A 212 12.27 -35.21 -10.42
C ARG A 212 10.97 -35.99 -10.28
N ARG A 213 9.86 -35.59 -10.90
CA ARG A 213 8.60 -36.34 -10.82
C ARG A 213 8.61 -37.62 -11.65
N SER A 214 9.41 -37.70 -12.71
CA SER A 214 9.54 -38.91 -13.54
C SER A 214 10.49 -39.97 -12.96
N ILE A 215 11.27 -39.65 -11.92
CA ILE A 215 12.10 -40.64 -11.21
C ILE A 215 11.22 -41.39 -10.18
N PRO A 216 11.02 -42.72 -10.33
CA PRO A 216 10.26 -43.53 -9.39
C PRO A 216 10.75 -43.37 -7.95
N ARG A 217 9.84 -43.39 -6.97
CA ARG A 217 10.22 -43.30 -5.55
C ARG A 217 11.18 -44.41 -5.11
N SER A 218 11.12 -45.58 -5.75
CA SER A 218 12.03 -46.72 -5.52
C SER A 218 13.48 -46.48 -5.99
N ALA A 219 13.73 -45.41 -6.77
CA ALA A 219 15.04 -45.08 -7.32
C ALA A 219 15.69 -43.85 -6.66
N ARG A 220 15.11 -43.33 -5.56
CA ARG A 220 15.70 -42.24 -4.77
C ARG A 220 16.39 -42.85 -3.55
N ALA A 221 17.69 -43.05 -3.66
CA ALA A 221 18.57 -43.41 -2.55
C ALA A 221 18.70 -42.23 -1.56
#